data_AF-A0A480BR80-F1
#
_entry.id   AF-A0A480BR80-F1
#
_cell.length_a   1.000
_cell.length_b   1.000
_cell.length_c   1.000
_cell.angle_alpha   90.00
_cell.angle_beta   90.00
_cell.angle_gamma   90.00
#
_symmetry.space_group_name_H-M   'P 1'
#
loop_
_entity.id
_entity.type
_entity.pdbx_description
1 polymer ?
#
loop_
_entity_poly.entity_id
_entity_poly.type
_entity_poly.pdbx_seq_one_letter_code
_entity_poly.pdbx_strand_id
1 'polypeptide(L)'
;MVEPVPLKPAASVPEHVAILGLGPSVTQWLELTKRHGGRYADEVWSINALGDVFRCDRVFHMDDVRIQEIRAGARPDSNIARMLGWLKRHPGPIYTSRRHSDYPGLVDFPLRDVVNAFGQAYFNSTAAYAVAFAVYIGVKKISCYGFDFTYPNAHHAEKGRACVEFWLGVAVSRGIEVRVPHVSSLMDACERRLYGYDTLDVTFDRTPAGGIDVRFAERAEMPTADEIEAMYDHSAHPSPLVRAEEERAAA
;
A
#
# COMPACT_ATOMS: atom_id res chain seq x y z
N MET A 1 -25.34 11.75 -22.35
CA MET A 1 -23.90 11.45 -22.28
C MET A 1 -23.30 12.49 -21.35
N VAL A 2 -22.78 12.08 -20.20
CA VAL A 2 -22.14 13.04 -19.28
C VAL A 2 -20.71 13.20 -19.79
N GLU A 3 -20.33 14.42 -20.17
CA GLU A 3 -18.96 14.69 -20.57
C GLU A 3 -17.99 14.31 -19.44
N PRO A 4 -16.83 13.73 -19.75
CA PRO A 4 -15.78 13.53 -18.77
C PRO A 4 -15.39 14.92 -18.27
N VAL A 5 -15.54 15.15 -16.95
CA VAL A 5 -14.98 16.34 -16.34
C VAL A 5 -13.47 16.18 -16.47
N PRO A 6 -12.77 17.08 -17.18
CA PRO A 6 -11.32 16.98 -17.30
C PRO A 6 -10.73 16.95 -15.89
N LEU A 7 -9.86 15.98 -15.64
CA LEU A 7 -9.00 15.98 -14.45
C LEU A 7 -8.42 17.38 -14.37
N LYS A 8 -8.79 18.13 -13.33
CA LYS A 8 -8.22 19.46 -13.07
C LYS A 8 -6.70 19.28 -13.17
N PRO A 9 -6.00 19.96 -14.11
CA PRO A 9 -4.57 19.77 -14.25
C PRO A 9 -3.97 20.03 -12.87
N ALA A 10 -3.34 18.99 -12.30
CA ALA A 10 -2.74 19.09 -11.00
C ALA A 10 -1.76 20.27 -11.04
N ALA A 11 -1.75 21.06 -9.98
CA ALA A 11 -0.69 22.03 -9.74
C ALA A 11 0.62 21.24 -9.62
N SER A 12 1.29 21.00 -10.75
CA SER A 12 2.38 20.01 -10.90
C SER A 12 2.03 18.58 -10.44
N VAL A 13 2.75 17.58 -10.96
CA VAL A 13 2.67 16.20 -10.46
C VAL A 13 3.52 16.14 -9.17
N PRO A 14 3.02 15.57 -8.05
CA PRO A 14 3.85 15.41 -6.85
C PRO A 14 5.04 14.50 -7.13
N GLU A 15 6.23 14.86 -6.65
CA GLU A 15 7.41 14.03 -6.83
C GLU A 15 7.35 12.82 -5.90
N HIS A 16 6.99 13.02 -4.64
CA HIS A 16 6.87 11.97 -3.62
C HIS A 16 5.45 11.87 -3.08
N VAL A 17 4.86 10.68 -3.22
CA VAL A 17 3.58 10.32 -2.61
C VAL A 17 3.75 9.27 -1.52
N ALA A 18 3.10 9.46 -0.38
CA ALA A 18 2.94 8.44 0.65
C ALA A 18 1.51 7.89 0.60
N ILE A 19 1.34 6.57 0.43
CA ILE A 19 0.04 5.91 0.35
C ILE A 19 -0.19 5.09 1.62
N LEU A 20 -1.30 5.35 2.31
CA LEU A 20 -1.65 4.78 3.60
C LEU A 20 -2.77 3.74 3.45
N GLY A 21 -2.44 2.49 3.72
CA GLY A 21 -3.34 1.33 3.81
C GLY A 21 -3.64 0.97 5.27
N LEU A 22 -4.64 0.11 5.49
CA LEU A 22 -5.18 -0.19 6.82
C LEU A 22 -4.36 -1.18 7.65
N GLY A 23 -3.30 -1.76 7.10
CA GLY A 23 -2.46 -2.73 7.79
C GLY A 23 -1.64 -2.11 8.94
N PRO A 24 -1.15 -2.95 9.87
CA PRO A 24 -0.49 -2.50 11.10
C PRO A 24 0.76 -1.63 10.87
N SER A 25 1.47 -1.78 9.74
CA SER A 25 2.63 -0.94 9.44
C SER A 25 2.30 0.53 9.17
N VAL A 26 1.00 0.89 9.08
CA VAL A 26 0.55 2.29 9.00
C VAL A 26 1.00 3.11 10.21
N THR A 27 1.19 2.47 11.36
CA THR A 27 1.70 3.12 12.59
C THR A 27 3.10 3.72 12.39
N GLN A 28 3.92 3.17 11.49
CA GLN A 28 5.23 3.75 11.18
C GLN A 28 5.11 5.12 10.51
N TRP A 29 4.04 5.37 9.73
CA TRP A 29 3.80 6.69 9.17
C TRP A 29 3.55 7.74 10.25
N LEU A 30 2.75 7.40 11.26
CA LEU A 30 2.49 8.27 12.40
C LEU A 30 3.79 8.60 13.15
N GLU A 31 4.58 7.57 13.48
CA GLU A 31 5.86 7.77 14.17
C GLU A 31 6.84 8.62 13.37
N LEU A 32 6.93 8.39 12.06
CA LEU A 32 7.80 9.14 11.16
C LEU A 32 7.40 10.61 11.09
N THR A 33 6.13 10.89 10.78
CA THR A 33 5.65 12.26 10.54
C THR A 33 5.61 13.10 11.81
N LYS A 34 5.23 12.50 12.96
CA LYS A 34 5.29 13.16 14.26
C LYS A 34 6.71 13.64 14.58
N ARG A 35 7.73 12.81 14.30
CA ARG A 35 9.15 13.15 14.55
C ARG A 35 9.71 14.16 13.54
N HIS A 36 9.18 14.15 12.30
CA HIS A 36 9.52 15.16 11.28
C HIS A 36 8.78 16.49 11.46
N GLY A 37 7.88 16.60 12.44
CA GLY A 37 7.11 17.83 12.67
C GLY A 37 5.98 18.06 11.66
N GLY A 38 5.54 17.03 10.93
CA GLY A 38 4.45 17.13 9.97
C GLY A 38 4.70 16.35 8.67
N ARG A 39 4.36 16.98 7.54
CA ARG A 39 4.43 16.35 6.21
C ARG A 39 5.84 15.83 5.89
N TYR A 40 5.91 14.60 5.38
CA TYR A 40 7.13 13.94 4.92
C TYR A 40 7.15 13.70 3.39
N ALA A 41 5.99 13.79 2.73
CA ALA A 41 5.80 13.63 1.29
C ALA A 41 5.04 14.83 0.73
N ASP A 42 5.11 15.05 -0.59
CA ASP A 42 4.41 16.16 -1.26
C ASP A 42 2.90 16.00 -1.14
N GLU A 43 2.42 14.78 -1.37
CA GLU A 43 1.03 14.37 -1.14
C GLU A 43 0.94 13.10 -0.29
N VAL A 44 -0.10 13.05 0.54
CA VAL A 44 -0.47 11.87 1.34
C VAL A 44 -1.79 11.33 0.83
N TRP A 45 -1.80 10.07 0.42
CA TRP A 45 -2.98 9.39 -0.10
C TRP A 45 -3.44 8.32 0.87
N SER A 46 -4.75 8.10 0.96
CA SER A 46 -5.31 7.08 1.86
C SER A 46 -6.22 6.09 1.16
N ILE A 47 -6.23 4.87 1.66
CA ILE A 47 -7.16 3.82 1.28
C ILE A 47 -8.38 3.83 2.23
N ASN A 48 -9.58 3.88 1.65
CA ASN A 48 -10.86 3.76 2.35
C ASN A 48 -10.98 4.72 3.55
N ALA A 49 -11.30 4.19 4.73
CA ALA A 49 -11.59 4.96 5.93
C ALA A 49 -10.38 5.73 6.51
N LEU A 50 -9.14 5.46 6.06
CA LEU A 50 -7.98 6.21 6.55
C LEU A 50 -8.02 7.69 6.15
N GLY A 51 -8.81 8.06 5.14
CA GLY A 51 -9.02 9.46 4.81
C GLY A 51 -9.73 10.27 5.92
N ASP A 52 -10.42 9.60 6.84
CA ASP A 52 -11.03 10.21 8.04
C ASP A 52 -10.12 10.11 9.28
N VAL A 53 -8.92 9.53 9.14
CA VAL A 53 -7.96 9.32 10.25
C VAL A 53 -6.76 10.24 10.10
N PHE A 54 -6.23 10.38 8.88
CA PHE A 54 -5.07 11.20 8.58
C PHE A 54 -5.45 12.36 7.66
N ARG A 55 -4.69 13.46 7.75
CA ARG A 55 -4.80 14.55 6.78
C ARG A 55 -4.25 14.08 5.43
N CYS A 56 -5.15 13.81 4.48
CA CYS A 56 -4.82 13.30 3.16
C CYS A 56 -5.17 14.28 2.04
N ASP A 57 -4.40 14.27 0.97
CA ASP A 57 -4.60 15.05 -0.25
C ASP A 57 -5.54 14.32 -1.23
N ARG A 58 -5.48 12.98 -1.25
CA ARG A 58 -6.34 12.14 -2.09
C ARG A 58 -6.78 10.91 -1.33
N VAL A 59 -7.97 10.43 -1.64
CA VAL A 59 -8.51 9.19 -1.07
C VAL A 59 -8.83 8.24 -2.22
N PHE A 60 -8.59 6.95 -2.02
CA PHE A 60 -9.01 5.89 -2.94
C PHE A 60 -10.01 5.00 -2.22
N HIS A 61 -11.20 4.88 -2.79
CA HIS A 61 -12.27 3.99 -2.34
C HIS A 61 -12.97 3.42 -3.58
N MET A 62 -12.45 2.29 -4.08
CA MET A 62 -12.90 1.76 -5.38
C MET A 62 -14.24 1.03 -5.33
N ASP A 63 -14.67 0.59 -4.14
CA ASP A 63 -16.00 0.00 -3.99
C ASP A 63 -17.07 1.06 -4.30
N ASP A 64 -18.05 0.70 -5.13
CA ASP A 64 -19.15 1.62 -5.44
C ASP A 64 -19.98 1.86 -4.17
N VAL A 65 -20.19 3.13 -3.83
CA VAL A 65 -20.93 3.54 -2.63
C VAL A 65 -22.36 2.99 -2.59
N ARG A 66 -22.99 2.67 -3.72
CA ARG A 66 -24.32 2.02 -3.75
C ARG A 66 -24.30 0.61 -3.18
N ILE A 67 -23.25 -0.15 -3.48
CA ILE A 67 -23.07 -1.48 -2.89
C ILE A 67 -22.82 -1.34 -1.38
N GLN A 68 -22.05 -0.33 -0.98
CA GLN A 68 -21.79 -0.06 0.42
C GLN A 68 -23.05 0.42 1.17
N GLU A 69 -23.92 1.23 0.54
CA GLU A 69 -25.19 1.68 1.12
C GLU A 69 -26.11 0.49 1.43
N ILE A 70 -26.15 -0.53 0.56
CA ILE A 70 -26.88 -1.79 0.84
C ILE A 70 -26.28 -2.49 2.08
N ARG A 71 -24.94 -2.60 2.16
CA ARG A 71 -24.26 -3.21 3.32
C ARG A 71 -24.52 -2.44 4.62
N ALA A 72 -24.56 -1.11 4.54
CA ALA A 72 -24.83 -0.23 5.67
C ALA A 72 -26.30 -0.30 6.11
N GLY A 73 -27.24 -0.38 5.17
CA GLY A 73 -28.66 -0.58 5.50
C GLY A 73 -28.91 -1.89 6.26
N ALA A 74 -28.19 -2.96 5.91
CA ALA A 74 -28.26 -4.23 6.63
C ALA A 74 -27.54 -4.21 8.00
N ARG A 75 -26.51 -3.36 8.15
CA ARG A 75 -25.71 -3.24 9.38
C ARG A 75 -25.38 -1.76 9.66
N PRO A 76 -26.31 -1.01 10.28
CA PRO A 76 -26.19 0.44 10.44
C PRO A 76 -25.07 0.88 11.39
N ASP A 77 -24.65 0.02 12.32
CA ASP A 77 -23.55 0.31 13.26
C ASP A 77 -22.17 -0.14 12.75
N SER A 78 -22.09 -0.65 11.51
CA SER A 78 -20.85 -1.15 10.91
C SER A 78 -19.85 -0.04 10.61
N ASN A 79 -18.58 -0.41 10.49
CA ASN A 79 -17.52 0.48 9.99
C ASN A 79 -17.86 1.08 8.60
N ILE A 80 -18.51 0.30 7.72
CA ILE A 80 -18.96 0.77 6.41
C ILE A 80 -20.00 1.89 6.53
N ALA A 81 -20.99 1.72 7.40
CA ALA A 81 -22.01 2.75 7.62
C ALA A 81 -21.40 4.07 8.12
N ARG A 82 -20.46 3.99 9.07
CA ARG A 82 -19.69 5.15 9.55
C ARG A 82 -18.89 5.81 8.42
N MET A 83 -18.15 5.02 7.64
CA MET A 83 -17.34 5.51 6.52
C MET A 83 -18.21 6.19 5.45
N LEU A 84 -19.39 5.64 5.10
CA LEU A 84 -20.30 6.31 4.17
C LEU A 84 -20.81 7.65 4.69
N GLY A 85 -21.09 7.72 6.00
CA GLY A 85 -21.44 8.98 6.65
C GLY A 85 -20.37 10.05 6.43
N TRP A 86 -19.10 9.70 6.55
CA TRP A 86 -17.98 10.59 6.24
C TRP A 86 -17.86 10.90 4.74
N LEU A 87 -17.89 9.88 3.87
CA LEU A 87 -17.78 10.04 2.41
C LEU A 87 -18.83 11.01 1.83
N LYS A 88 -20.06 11.01 2.37
CA LYS A 88 -21.12 11.95 1.93
C LYS A 88 -20.79 13.43 2.16
N ARG A 89 -19.85 13.74 3.08
CA ARG A 89 -19.48 15.13 3.42
C ARG A 89 -18.07 15.52 2.99
N HIS A 90 -17.23 14.56 2.63
CA HIS A 90 -15.84 14.83 2.27
C HIS A 90 -15.76 15.58 0.93
N PRO A 91 -14.99 16.68 0.82
CA PRO A 91 -14.95 17.53 -0.38
C PRO A 91 -14.17 16.90 -1.56
N GLY A 92 -13.43 15.82 -1.31
CA GLY A 92 -12.66 15.10 -2.32
C GLY A 92 -11.25 15.68 -2.55
N PRO A 93 -10.51 15.12 -3.52
CA PRO A 93 -10.93 14.03 -4.41
C PRO A 93 -10.88 12.66 -3.73
N ILE A 94 -11.95 11.88 -3.91
CA ILE A 94 -12.04 10.46 -3.57
C ILE A 94 -12.22 9.67 -4.88
N TYR A 95 -11.18 8.97 -5.30
CA TYR A 95 -11.21 8.14 -6.50
C TYR A 95 -12.01 6.86 -6.25
N THR A 96 -12.96 6.59 -7.14
CA THR A 96 -13.86 5.44 -7.05
C THR A 96 -14.17 4.87 -8.43
N SER A 97 -14.90 3.75 -8.48
CA SER A 97 -15.35 3.14 -9.73
C SER A 97 -16.35 4.01 -10.49
N ARG A 98 -17.18 4.78 -9.78
CA ARG A 98 -18.16 5.70 -10.35
C ARG A 98 -18.54 6.83 -9.40
N ARG A 99 -18.59 8.07 -9.89
CA ARG A 99 -19.11 9.24 -9.17
C ARG A 99 -20.62 9.20 -9.02
N HIS A 100 -21.08 9.75 -7.91
CA HIS A 100 -22.49 9.86 -7.56
C HIS A 100 -22.79 11.27 -7.05
N SER A 101 -23.88 11.88 -7.51
CA SER A 101 -24.17 13.31 -7.28
C SER A 101 -24.42 13.68 -5.81
N ASP A 102 -24.84 12.71 -5.00
CA ASP A 102 -25.04 12.84 -3.55
C ASP A 102 -23.78 12.59 -2.72
N TYR A 103 -22.64 12.34 -3.39
CA TYR A 103 -21.31 12.25 -2.78
C TYR A 103 -20.35 13.24 -3.48
N PRO A 104 -20.26 14.50 -2.99
CA PRO A 104 -19.63 15.59 -3.71
C PRO A 104 -18.14 15.40 -3.98
N GLY A 105 -17.44 14.66 -3.12
CA GLY A 105 -16.00 14.41 -3.26
C GLY A 105 -15.62 13.27 -4.20
N LEU A 106 -16.57 12.47 -4.70
CA LEU A 106 -16.26 11.32 -5.56
C LEU A 106 -15.84 11.75 -6.96
N VAL A 107 -14.76 11.15 -7.44
CA VAL A 107 -14.26 11.30 -8.80
C VAL A 107 -14.08 9.92 -9.45
N ASP A 108 -14.39 9.83 -10.74
CA ASP A 108 -14.20 8.60 -11.51
C ASP A 108 -12.70 8.30 -11.59
N PHE A 109 -12.30 7.08 -11.23
CA PHE A 109 -10.95 6.60 -11.50
C PHE A 109 -10.74 6.51 -13.03
N PRO A 110 -9.63 7.02 -13.58
CA PRO A 110 -9.38 7.02 -15.02
C PRO A 110 -8.94 5.64 -15.53
N LEU A 111 -9.77 4.61 -15.32
CA LEU A 111 -9.42 3.21 -15.58
C LEU A 111 -9.00 2.98 -17.03
N ARG A 112 -9.74 3.55 -17.98
CA ARG A 112 -9.44 3.43 -19.40
C ARG A 112 -8.05 3.97 -19.73
N ASP A 113 -7.72 5.15 -19.21
CA ASP A 113 -6.45 5.81 -19.54
C ASP A 113 -5.27 5.07 -18.89
N VAL A 114 -5.42 4.64 -17.63
CA VAL A 114 -4.42 3.84 -16.92
C VAL A 114 -4.17 2.51 -17.63
N VAL A 115 -5.23 1.79 -18.00
CA VAL A 115 -5.12 0.50 -18.71
C VAL A 115 -4.47 0.69 -20.07
N ASN A 116 -4.87 1.71 -20.83
CA ASN A 116 -4.30 1.99 -22.15
C ASN A 116 -2.83 2.46 -22.07
N ALA A 117 -2.45 3.20 -21.03
CA ALA A 117 -1.09 3.68 -20.83
C ALA A 117 -0.10 2.53 -20.54
N PHE A 118 -0.58 1.45 -19.92
CA PHE A 118 0.29 0.37 -19.45
C PHE A 118 0.05 -0.98 -20.15
N GLY A 119 -1.05 -1.13 -20.89
CA GLY A 119 -1.44 -2.40 -21.49
C GLY A 119 -1.78 -3.48 -20.45
N GLN A 120 -2.18 -3.08 -19.23
CA GLN A 120 -2.39 -3.96 -18.10
C GLN A 120 -3.67 -3.62 -17.35
N ALA A 121 -4.46 -4.65 -17.01
CA ALA A 121 -5.74 -4.52 -16.32
C ALA A 121 -5.80 -5.35 -15.03
N TYR A 122 -4.64 -5.68 -14.45
CA TYR A 122 -4.60 -6.46 -13.22
C TYR A 122 -4.96 -5.58 -12.01
N PHE A 123 -6.23 -5.61 -11.59
CA PHE A 123 -6.74 -4.83 -10.47
C PHE A 123 -7.67 -5.66 -9.60
N ASN A 124 -7.29 -5.93 -8.36
CA ASN A 124 -8.13 -6.66 -7.40
C ASN A 124 -8.24 -6.01 -6.01
N SER A 125 -7.64 -4.84 -5.82
CA SER A 125 -7.67 -4.11 -4.55
C SER A 125 -7.63 -2.60 -4.79
N THR A 126 -8.30 -1.82 -3.93
CA THR A 126 -8.24 -0.34 -3.93
C THR A 126 -6.81 0.18 -3.83
N ALA A 127 -5.94 -0.51 -3.10
CA ALA A 127 -4.54 -0.20 -2.97
C ALA A 127 -3.79 -0.25 -4.32
N ALA A 128 -4.05 -1.26 -5.15
CA ALA A 128 -3.45 -1.37 -6.48
C ALA A 128 -3.87 -0.21 -7.40
N TYR A 129 -5.13 0.24 -7.33
CA TYR A 129 -5.59 1.42 -8.06
C TYR A 129 -4.81 2.68 -7.68
N ALA A 130 -4.56 2.89 -6.39
CA ALA A 130 -3.77 4.04 -5.92
C ALA A 130 -2.34 4.01 -6.45
N VAL A 131 -1.67 2.85 -6.40
CA VAL A 131 -0.31 2.69 -6.94
C VAL A 131 -0.30 2.93 -8.46
N ALA A 132 -1.22 2.31 -9.21
CA ALA A 132 -1.29 2.48 -10.65
C ALA A 132 -1.56 3.93 -11.05
N PHE A 133 -2.39 4.66 -10.28
CA PHE A 133 -2.61 6.08 -10.50
C PHE A 133 -1.36 6.91 -10.26
N ALA A 134 -0.57 6.59 -9.22
CA ALA A 134 0.72 7.24 -8.97
C ALA A 134 1.67 7.07 -10.17
N VAL A 135 1.78 5.85 -10.70
CA VAL A 135 2.57 5.57 -11.91
C VAL A 135 2.02 6.35 -13.10
N TYR A 136 0.70 6.37 -13.29
CA TYR A 136 0.03 7.02 -14.41
C TYR A 136 0.27 8.54 -14.45
N ILE A 137 0.19 9.21 -13.30
CA ILE A 137 0.44 10.65 -13.24
C ILE A 137 1.94 11.00 -13.28
N GLY A 138 2.83 10.02 -13.13
CA GLY A 138 4.27 10.18 -13.32
C GLY A 138 5.05 10.64 -12.08
N VAL A 139 4.62 10.24 -10.89
CA VAL A 139 5.36 10.49 -9.62
C VAL A 139 6.78 9.92 -9.69
N LYS A 140 7.69 10.41 -8.85
CA LYS A 140 9.09 9.96 -8.80
C LYS A 140 9.37 9.00 -7.65
N LYS A 141 8.56 9.05 -6.59
CA LYS A 141 8.71 8.22 -5.40
C LYS A 141 7.36 7.83 -4.81
N ILE A 142 7.21 6.56 -4.45
CA ILE A 142 6.04 6.00 -3.78
C ILE A 142 6.49 5.37 -2.45
N SER A 143 5.93 5.82 -1.34
CA SER A 143 6.08 5.17 -0.03
C SER A 143 4.76 4.49 0.37
N CYS A 144 4.75 3.18 0.61
CA CYS A 144 3.54 2.46 1.03
C CYS A 144 3.61 2.15 2.52
N TYR A 145 2.59 2.52 3.30
CA TYR A 145 2.48 2.20 4.73
C TYR A 145 1.15 1.51 5.01
N GLY A 146 1.13 0.42 5.78
CA GLY A 146 -0.09 -0.33 6.09
C GLY A 146 -0.57 -1.21 4.92
N PHE A 147 0.36 -1.67 4.08
CA PHE A 147 0.10 -2.55 2.95
C PHE A 147 0.49 -3.99 3.28
N ASP A 148 0.26 -4.43 4.52
CA ASP A 148 0.82 -5.69 5.00
C ASP A 148 0.14 -6.91 4.35
N PHE A 149 -1.16 -6.82 3.99
CA PHE A 149 -1.92 -7.93 3.39
C PHE A 149 -1.88 -9.25 4.18
N THR A 150 -1.43 -9.20 5.42
CA THR A 150 -1.42 -10.34 6.32
C THR A 150 -2.31 -10.00 7.51
N TYR A 151 -3.29 -10.87 7.73
CA TYR A 151 -4.24 -10.78 8.82
C TYR A 151 -4.26 -12.15 9.50
N PRO A 152 -4.68 -12.24 10.78
CA PRO A 152 -4.72 -13.49 11.53
C PRO A 152 -5.48 -14.64 10.83
N ASN A 153 -6.37 -14.33 9.87
CA ASN A 153 -7.04 -15.30 9.01
C ASN A 153 -6.52 -15.19 7.56
N ALA A 154 -5.34 -15.77 7.30
CA ALA A 154 -4.50 -15.51 6.13
C ALA A 154 -5.08 -15.88 4.74
N HIS A 155 -6.16 -16.65 4.64
CA HIS A 155 -6.59 -17.23 3.35
C HIS A 155 -7.26 -16.26 2.34
N HIS A 156 -7.65 -15.05 2.75
CA HIS A 156 -8.39 -14.12 1.88
C HIS A 156 -7.63 -12.84 1.48
N ALA A 157 -6.49 -12.54 2.12
CA ALA A 157 -5.80 -11.25 1.98
C ALA A 157 -4.59 -11.27 1.02
N GLU A 158 -4.02 -12.44 0.75
CA GLU A 158 -2.88 -12.60 -0.17
C GLU A 158 -3.20 -12.20 -1.62
N LYS A 159 -4.49 -12.24 -2.01
CA LYS A 159 -4.90 -11.83 -3.36
C LYS A 159 -4.55 -10.37 -3.63
N GLY A 160 -4.73 -9.48 -2.65
CA GLY A 160 -4.44 -8.05 -2.81
C GLY A 160 -2.95 -7.75 -2.96
N ARG A 161 -2.10 -8.50 -2.25
CA ARG A 161 -0.64 -8.30 -2.20
C ARG A 161 -0.01 -8.41 -3.58
N ALA A 162 -0.23 -9.52 -4.27
CA ALA A 162 0.34 -9.79 -5.58
C ALA A 162 -0.02 -8.71 -6.63
N CYS A 163 -1.23 -8.13 -6.53
CA CYS A 163 -1.65 -7.06 -7.41
C CYS A 163 -0.92 -5.75 -7.14
N VAL A 164 -0.72 -5.39 -5.86
CA VAL A 164 0.09 -4.23 -5.50
C VAL A 164 1.55 -4.42 -5.92
N GLU A 165 2.14 -5.59 -5.64
CA GLU A 165 3.53 -5.89 -6.01
C GLU A 165 3.74 -5.83 -7.52
N PHE A 166 2.77 -6.31 -8.30
CA PHE A 166 2.78 -6.15 -9.75
C PHE A 166 2.87 -4.66 -10.16
N TRP A 167 2.02 -3.80 -9.61
CA TRP A 167 2.03 -2.37 -9.93
C TRP A 167 3.26 -1.64 -9.40
N LEU A 168 3.83 -2.06 -8.27
CA LEU A 168 5.11 -1.56 -7.78
C LEU A 168 6.26 -2.01 -8.68
N GLY A 169 6.22 -3.23 -9.23
CA GLY A 169 7.14 -3.69 -10.27
C GLY A 169 7.05 -2.83 -11.53
N VAL A 170 5.83 -2.49 -11.98
CA VAL A 170 5.62 -1.52 -13.06
C VAL A 170 6.21 -0.16 -12.69
N ALA A 171 6.02 0.32 -11.46
CA ALA A 171 6.60 1.59 -11.00
C ALA A 171 8.14 1.58 -11.08
N VAL A 172 8.78 0.55 -10.52
CA VAL A 172 10.24 0.36 -10.53
C VAL A 172 10.77 0.27 -11.96
N SER A 173 10.09 -0.45 -12.86
CA SER A 173 10.48 -0.55 -14.28
C SER A 173 10.50 0.81 -15.01
N ARG A 174 9.83 1.82 -14.43
CA ARG A 174 9.75 3.19 -14.93
C ARG A 174 10.65 4.17 -14.17
N GLY A 175 11.54 3.67 -13.33
CA GLY A 175 12.48 4.46 -12.54
C GLY A 175 11.84 5.16 -11.33
N ILE A 176 10.64 4.74 -10.91
CA ILE A 176 10.01 5.28 -9.71
C ILE A 176 10.63 4.60 -8.48
N GLU A 177 11.09 5.41 -7.53
CA GLU A 177 11.61 4.91 -6.25
C GLU A 177 10.45 4.36 -5.40
N VAL A 178 10.55 3.11 -4.96
CA VAL A 178 9.56 2.49 -4.06
C VAL A 178 10.16 2.34 -2.66
N ARG A 179 9.41 2.73 -1.63
CA ARG A 179 9.74 2.49 -0.22
C ARG A 179 8.62 1.77 0.52
N VAL A 180 9.01 0.79 1.33
CA VAL A 180 8.11 0.01 2.18
C VAL A 180 8.75 -0.11 3.58
N PRO A 181 7.98 -0.03 4.67
CA PRO A 181 8.40 -0.42 6.01
C PRO A 181 9.10 -1.78 6.06
N HIS A 182 10.27 -1.86 6.70
CA HIS A 182 11.02 -3.11 6.93
C HIS A 182 10.30 -4.14 7.82
N VAL A 183 9.12 -3.80 8.34
CA VAL A 183 8.27 -4.70 9.13
C VAL A 183 7.04 -5.18 8.35
N SER A 184 6.85 -4.66 7.13
CA SER A 184 5.72 -5.02 6.29
C SER A 184 6.03 -6.29 5.53
N SER A 185 5.00 -7.11 5.34
CA SER A 185 5.01 -8.29 4.48
C SER A 185 4.79 -7.97 2.99
N LEU A 186 4.59 -6.70 2.62
CA LEU A 186 4.64 -6.25 1.23
C LEU A 186 6.06 -6.38 0.69
N MET A 187 6.22 -6.99 -0.49
CA MET A 187 7.52 -7.28 -1.09
C MET A 187 8.44 -8.07 -0.16
N ASP A 188 7.85 -8.81 0.78
CA ASP A 188 8.55 -9.54 1.83
C ASP A 188 9.59 -8.67 2.57
N ALA A 189 9.28 -7.38 2.79
CA ALA A 189 10.24 -6.43 3.38
C ALA A 189 10.62 -6.77 4.84
N CYS A 190 9.80 -7.57 5.54
CA CYS A 190 10.12 -8.14 6.84
C CYS A 190 11.07 -9.34 6.78
N GLU A 191 11.26 -9.95 5.61
CA GLU A 191 12.23 -11.01 5.38
C GLU A 191 13.61 -10.40 5.16
N ARG A 192 14.55 -10.75 6.03
CA ARG A 192 15.87 -10.07 6.08
C ARG A 192 16.95 -10.76 5.26
N ARG A 193 16.71 -11.96 4.73
CA ARG A 193 17.74 -12.80 4.10
C ARG A 193 17.46 -12.99 2.61
N LEU A 194 18.53 -12.98 1.83
CA LEU A 194 18.46 -13.35 0.42
C LEU A 194 18.29 -14.87 0.32
N TYR A 195 17.16 -15.32 -0.19
CA TYR A 195 16.82 -16.74 -0.25
C TYR A 195 17.90 -17.56 -0.97
N GLY A 196 18.38 -18.63 -0.31
CA GLY A 196 19.39 -19.55 -0.84
C GLY A 196 20.85 -19.11 -0.66
N TYR A 197 21.12 -18.00 0.04
CA TYR A 197 22.48 -17.51 0.32
C TYR A 197 22.87 -17.73 1.79
N ASP A 198 22.47 -18.85 2.39
CA ASP A 198 22.62 -19.10 3.83
C ASP A 198 24.07 -19.15 4.33
N THR A 199 25.02 -19.44 3.44
CA THR A 199 26.46 -19.53 3.73
C THR A 199 27.23 -18.25 3.37
N LEU A 200 26.55 -17.25 2.81
CA LEU A 200 27.17 -16.03 2.30
C LEU A 200 26.50 -14.78 2.90
N ASP A 201 27.30 -13.87 3.44
CA ASP A 201 26.85 -12.50 3.68
C ASP A 201 26.89 -11.75 2.34
N VAL A 202 25.69 -11.40 1.84
CA VAL A 202 25.50 -10.67 0.59
C VAL A 202 25.26 -9.20 0.88
N THR A 203 26.06 -8.33 0.28
CA THR A 203 25.92 -6.87 0.41
C THR A 203 25.63 -6.24 -0.95
N PHE A 204 24.79 -5.20 -0.93
CA PHE A 204 24.33 -4.49 -2.12
C PHE A 204 24.68 -3.01 -2.02
N ASP A 205 25.45 -2.51 -2.98
CA ASP A 205 25.77 -1.09 -3.11
C ASP A 205 25.17 -0.53 -4.40
N ARG A 206 24.51 0.62 -4.35
CA ARG A 206 24.06 1.29 -5.58
C ARG A 206 25.27 1.88 -6.31
N THR A 207 25.39 1.59 -7.61
CA THR A 207 26.44 2.18 -8.44
C THR A 207 26.04 3.58 -8.91
N PRO A 208 27.01 4.47 -9.20
CA PRO A 208 26.71 5.79 -9.76
C PRO A 208 25.94 5.76 -11.09
N ALA A 209 26.01 4.64 -11.83
CA ALA A 209 25.29 4.42 -13.08
C ALA A 209 23.86 3.87 -12.89
N GLY A 210 23.38 3.73 -11.64
CA GLY A 210 22.04 3.21 -11.32
C GLY A 210 21.93 1.68 -11.29
N GLY A 211 23.05 0.96 -11.41
CA GLY A 211 23.12 -0.49 -11.19
C GLY A 211 23.29 -0.84 -9.71
N ILE A 212 23.43 -2.13 -9.43
CA ILE A 212 23.71 -2.66 -8.09
C ILE A 212 25.01 -3.45 -8.17
N ASP A 213 26.01 -3.06 -7.36
CA ASP A 213 27.20 -3.86 -7.08
C ASP A 213 26.85 -4.86 -5.98
N VAL A 214 27.21 -6.13 -6.20
CA VAL A 214 26.87 -7.23 -5.30
C VAL A 214 28.16 -7.85 -4.83
N ARG A 215 28.39 -7.88 -3.51
CA ARG A 215 29.57 -8.51 -2.91
C ARG A 215 29.16 -9.67 -2.02
N PHE A 216 29.99 -10.70 -2.05
CA PHE A 216 29.81 -11.93 -1.29
C PHE A 216 30.96 -12.08 -0.30
N ALA A 217 30.64 -12.41 0.94
CA ALA A 217 31.60 -12.83 1.95
C ALA A 217 31.14 -14.15 2.55
N GLU A 218 32.05 -15.10 2.75
CA GLU A 218 31.72 -16.34 3.46
C GLU A 218 31.36 -16.03 4.91
N ARG A 219 30.30 -16.69 5.40
CA ARG A 219 29.92 -16.57 6.80
C ARG A 219 30.92 -17.31 7.68
N ALA A 220 31.38 -16.62 8.72
CA ALA A 220 32.29 -17.21 9.70
C ALA A 220 31.62 -18.34 10.51
N GLU A 221 30.30 -18.25 10.71
CA GLU A 221 29.52 -19.19 11.51
C GLU A 221 28.32 -19.67 10.69
N MET A 222 28.11 -20.99 10.68
CA MET A 222 26.96 -21.64 10.07
C MET A 222 25.82 -21.74 11.09
N PRO A 223 24.55 -21.57 10.67
CA PRO A 223 23.43 -21.78 11.57
C PRO A 223 23.34 -23.24 12.02
N THR A 224 22.92 -23.46 13.25
CA THR A 224 22.59 -24.78 13.79
C THR A 224 21.30 -25.33 13.14
N ALA A 225 21.10 -26.64 13.23
CA ALA A 225 19.87 -27.27 12.72
C ALA A 225 18.61 -26.66 13.37
N ASP A 226 18.64 -26.41 14.68
CA ASP A 226 17.51 -25.81 15.39
C ASP A 226 17.22 -24.37 14.91
N GLU A 227 18.26 -23.57 14.65
CA GLU A 227 18.10 -22.24 14.06
C GLU A 227 17.56 -22.28 12.63
N ILE A 228 17.92 -23.31 11.86
CA ILE A 228 17.37 -23.53 10.52
C ILE A 228 15.89 -23.86 10.62
N GLU A 229 15.52 -24.88 11.40
CA GLU A 229 14.12 -25.32 11.53
C GLU A 229 13.22 -24.22 12.13
N ALA A 230 13.75 -23.40 13.05
CA ALA A 230 13.01 -22.26 13.59
C ALA A 230 12.65 -21.20 12.51
N MET A 231 13.43 -21.09 11.43
CA MET A 231 13.09 -20.21 10.30
C MET A 231 11.96 -20.78 9.42
N TYR A 232 11.76 -22.10 9.45
CA TYR A 232 10.70 -22.79 8.72
C TYR A 232 9.48 -23.10 9.60
N ASP A 233 9.44 -22.57 10.82
CA ASP A 233 8.27 -22.70 11.69
C ASP A 233 7.08 -21.91 11.14
N HIS A 234 6.26 -22.60 10.37
CA HIS A 234 5.03 -22.07 9.79
C HIS A 234 3.90 -21.85 10.82
N SER A 235 4.10 -22.19 12.10
CA SER A 235 3.16 -21.86 13.16
C SER A 235 3.24 -20.39 13.60
N ALA A 236 4.39 -19.73 13.36
CA ALA A 236 4.59 -18.33 13.68
C ALA A 236 4.23 -17.43 12.49
N HIS A 237 3.54 -16.32 12.76
CA HIS A 237 3.21 -15.35 11.73
C HIS A 237 4.48 -14.61 11.21
N PRO A 238 4.68 -14.44 9.89
CA PRO A 238 5.91 -13.85 9.35
C PRO A 238 6.07 -12.34 9.68
N SER A 239 4.96 -11.60 9.71
CA SER A 239 5.00 -10.18 10.14
C SER A 239 5.27 -10.06 11.64
N PRO A 240 6.34 -9.35 12.07
CA PRO A 240 6.63 -9.13 13.48
C PRO A 240 5.57 -8.27 14.18
N LEU A 241 4.84 -7.43 13.44
CA LEU A 241 3.77 -6.61 14.00
C LEU A 241 2.57 -7.46 14.40
N VAL A 242 2.20 -8.44 13.58
CA VAL A 242 1.06 -9.32 13.86
C VAL A 242 1.38 -10.25 15.02
N ARG A 243 2.60 -10.82 15.08
CA ARG A 243 3.04 -11.62 16.24
C ARG A 243 2.89 -10.85 17.56
N ALA A 244 3.35 -9.60 17.58
CA ALA A 244 3.24 -8.76 18.77
C ALA A 244 1.79 -8.45 19.17
N GLU A 245 0.85 -8.41 18.21
CA GLU A 245 -0.58 -8.26 18.49
C GLU A 245 -1.20 -9.56 19.03
N GLU A 246 -0.84 -10.72 18.46
CA GLU A 246 -1.28 -12.04 18.91
C GLU A 246 -0.82 -12.33 20.34
N GLU A 247 0.44 -12.04 20.66
CA GLU A 247 1.00 -12.14 22.01
C GLU A 247 0.26 -11.26 23.02
N ARG A 248 -0.08 -10.02 22.64
CA ARG A 248 -0.87 -9.10 23.49
C ARG A 248 -2.30 -9.56 23.69
N ALA A 249 -2.89 -10.25 22.71
CA ALA A 249 -4.25 -10.78 22.81
C ALA A 249 -4.32 -12.06 23.67
N ALA A 250 -3.20 -12.78 23.80
CA ALA A 250 -3.10 -14.01 24.59
C ALA A 250 -2.72 -13.77 26.08
N ALA A 251 -2.27 -12.56 26.43
CA ALA A 251 -1.89 -12.14 27.79
C ALA A 251 -3.06 -11.49 28.56
#